data_AF-A0A7Y5B4K8-F1
#
_entry.id   AF-A0A7Y5B4K8-F1
#
_cell.length_a   1.000
_cell.length_b   1.000
_cell.length_c   1.000
_cell.angle_alpha   90.00
_cell.angle_beta   90.00
_cell.angle_gamma   90.00
#
_symmetry.space_group_name_H-M   'P 1'
#
loop_
_entity.id
_entity.type
_entity.pdbx_description
1 polymer ?
#
loop_
_entity_poly.entity_id
_entity_poly.type
_entity_poly.pdbx_seq_one_letter_code
_entity_poly.pdbx_strand_id
1 'polypeptide(L)'
;MARRDDTKKISQDYQFFQRMARERKSFTLDEWKAECRPNMRMESLKTYISKHTQGLVEAQLDGRYAVKRKVLRLDFEDFAMGYRQANPPVHSYIPKEPRRALVFDFFMPLTHERRLRTQLDRLFHHDGLVKFVDGTEDEDIRKCLRSCDALRLDIGELRTAVVEFMGRLFSGYSISHVSGRFRITDVVKSRKEAAELVEKGDQYLADETTAVVRFIVPLGSDSKEDQLSLQMEGLEWPSNEGEQISIIREFFHLVIVQTIVESVKGEDEIWVLENGPEGPQLGIWGKPD
;
A
#
# COMPACT_ATOMS: atom_id res chain seq x y z
N MET A 1 -27.25 13.57 10.87
CA MET A 1 -28.32 14.07 9.99
C MET A 1 -28.28 15.59 9.99
N ALA A 2 -27.84 16.23 8.90
CA ALA A 2 -27.93 17.69 8.77
C ALA A 2 -29.43 18.09 8.69
N ARG A 3 -29.81 19.21 9.31
CA ARG A 3 -31.20 19.69 9.28
C ARG A 3 -31.59 19.99 7.82
N ARG A 4 -32.86 19.79 7.45
CA ARG A 4 -33.38 19.98 6.07
C ARG A 4 -33.06 21.36 5.49
N ASP A 5 -32.99 22.38 6.35
CA ASP A 5 -32.58 23.75 6.00
C ASP A 5 -31.10 23.92 5.66
N ASP A 6 -30.20 23.11 6.22
CA ASP A 6 -28.77 23.20 5.92
C ASP A 6 -28.46 22.63 4.54
N THR A 7 -29.17 21.57 4.13
CA THR A 7 -29.01 20.97 2.80
C THR A 7 -29.41 21.94 1.69
N LYS A 8 -30.51 22.69 1.88
CA LYS A 8 -30.96 23.70 0.91
C LYS A 8 -29.93 24.82 0.74
N LYS A 9 -29.35 25.30 1.83
CA LYS A 9 -28.34 26.37 1.78
C LYS A 9 -27.02 25.91 1.16
N ILE A 10 -26.60 24.67 1.45
CA ILE A 10 -25.40 24.06 0.81
C ILE A 10 -25.64 23.89 -0.70
N SER A 11 -26.85 23.52 -1.11
CA SER A 11 -27.22 23.41 -2.53
C SER A 11 -27.15 24.76 -3.24
N GLN A 12 -27.57 25.85 -2.59
CA GLN A 12 -27.44 27.20 -3.12
C GLN A 12 -25.97 27.59 -3.30
N ASP A 13 -25.12 27.34 -2.29
CA ASP A 13 -23.67 27.58 -2.41
C ASP A 13 -23.05 26.77 -3.56
N TYR A 14 -23.44 25.50 -3.73
CA TYR A 14 -22.96 24.63 -4.81
C TYR A 14 -23.31 25.19 -6.19
N GLN A 15 -24.58 25.55 -6.40
CA GLN A 15 -25.06 26.11 -7.66
C GLN A 15 -24.38 27.44 -7.98
N PHE A 16 -24.24 28.30 -6.96
CA PHE A 16 -23.52 29.56 -7.07
C PHE A 16 -22.07 29.34 -7.49
N PHE A 17 -21.32 28.47 -6.81
CA PHE A 17 -19.92 28.23 -7.15
C PHE A 17 -19.73 27.53 -8.49
N GLN A 18 -20.59 26.58 -8.86
CA GLN A 18 -20.61 25.97 -10.19
C GLN A 18 -20.78 27.03 -11.28
N ARG A 19 -21.74 27.96 -11.11
CA ARG A 19 -22.00 29.03 -12.08
C ARG A 19 -20.81 29.99 -12.18
N MET A 20 -20.31 30.49 -11.05
CA MET A 20 -19.15 31.41 -11.04
C MET A 20 -17.89 30.78 -11.64
N ALA A 21 -17.66 29.48 -11.39
CA ALA A 21 -16.53 28.75 -11.99
C ALA A 21 -16.69 28.52 -13.51
N ARG A 22 -17.91 28.28 -14.01
CA ARG A 22 -18.18 28.16 -15.45
C ARG A 22 -18.00 29.49 -16.18
N GLU A 23 -18.55 30.55 -15.58
CA GLU A 23 -18.53 31.90 -16.15
C GLU A 23 -17.19 32.63 -15.95
N ARG A 24 -16.29 32.07 -15.12
CA ARG A 24 -15.01 32.67 -14.72
C ARG A 24 -15.17 34.09 -14.15
N LYS A 25 -16.28 34.33 -13.46
CA LYS A 25 -16.55 35.60 -12.80
C LYS A 25 -16.03 35.56 -11.37
N SER A 26 -15.53 36.71 -10.91
CA SER A 26 -15.25 36.93 -9.50
C SER A 26 -16.49 37.51 -8.80
N PHE A 27 -16.63 37.28 -7.50
CA PHE A 27 -17.73 37.79 -6.69
C PHE A 27 -17.26 38.47 -5.41
N THR A 28 -18.09 39.34 -4.84
CA THR A 28 -17.89 39.89 -3.50
C THR A 28 -18.62 39.05 -2.44
N LEU A 29 -18.21 39.19 -1.18
CA LEU A 29 -18.92 38.52 -0.08
C LEU A 29 -20.37 38.98 0.05
N ASP A 30 -20.65 40.24 -0.29
CA ASP A 30 -22.01 40.77 -0.28
C ASP A 30 -22.88 40.15 -1.38
N GLU A 31 -22.32 39.96 -2.58
CA GLU A 31 -23.01 39.25 -3.69
C GLU A 31 -23.36 37.81 -3.29
N TRP A 32 -22.40 37.07 -2.74
CA TRP A 32 -22.67 35.69 -2.31
C TRP A 32 -23.64 35.64 -1.12
N LYS A 33 -23.51 36.55 -0.14
CA LYS A 33 -24.45 36.67 0.97
C LYS A 33 -25.87 36.93 0.47
N ALA A 34 -26.04 37.89 -0.44
CA ALA A 34 -27.34 38.27 -0.97
C ALA A 34 -28.03 37.07 -1.66
N GLU A 35 -27.28 36.27 -2.41
CA GLU A 35 -27.86 35.16 -3.18
C GLU A 35 -28.06 33.88 -2.35
N CYS A 36 -27.08 33.50 -1.53
CA CYS A 36 -27.07 32.18 -0.88
C CYS A 36 -27.34 32.22 0.62
N ARG A 37 -27.02 33.34 1.30
CA ARG A 37 -27.02 33.43 2.77
C ARG A 37 -27.58 34.77 3.29
N PRO A 38 -28.77 35.24 2.84
CA PRO A 38 -29.22 36.61 3.09
C PRO A 38 -29.37 36.96 4.58
N ASN A 39 -29.70 35.97 5.40
CA ASN A 39 -29.92 36.14 6.85
C ASN A 39 -28.65 35.94 7.70
N MET A 40 -27.49 35.67 7.09
CA MET A 40 -26.24 35.42 7.82
C MET A 40 -25.52 36.74 8.10
N ARG A 41 -24.94 36.91 9.30
CA ARG A 41 -24.10 38.10 9.59
C ARG A 41 -22.78 38.02 8.81
N MET A 42 -22.22 39.18 8.45
CA MET A 42 -20.98 39.24 7.65
C MET A 42 -19.77 38.62 8.36
N GLU A 43 -19.66 38.78 9.68
CA GLU A 43 -18.59 38.19 10.49
C GLU A 43 -18.69 36.66 10.49
N SER A 44 -19.92 36.14 10.54
CA SER A 44 -20.19 34.71 10.44
C SER A 44 -19.84 34.19 9.04
N LEU A 45 -20.13 34.94 7.98
CA LEU A 45 -19.81 34.55 6.60
C LEU A 45 -18.29 34.48 6.36
N LYS A 46 -17.51 35.45 6.86
CA LYS A 46 -16.04 35.41 6.79
C LYS A 46 -15.47 34.15 7.48
N THR A 47 -16.01 33.81 8.65
CA THR A 47 -15.64 32.60 9.39
C THR A 47 -16.09 31.33 8.64
N TYR A 48 -17.21 31.40 7.94
CA TYR A 48 -17.72 30.29 7.15
C TYR A 48 -16.81 29.95 5.97
N ILE A 49 -16.26 30.98 5.33
CA ILE A 49 -15.34 30.85 4.20
C ILE A 49 -14.05 30.18 4.62
N SER A 50 -13.45 30.67 5.70
CA SER A 50 -12.20 30.11 6.20
C SER A 50 -12.36 28.64 6.59
N LYS A 51 -13.54 28.22 7.05
CA LYS A 51 -13.79 26.84 7.50
C LYS A 51 -14.22 25.88 6.40
N HIS A 52 -15.10 26.30 5.49
CA HIS A 52 -15.77 25.37 4.58
C HIS A 52 -15.38 25.55 3.11
N THR A 53 -14.95 26.75 2.70
CA THR A 53 -14.75 27.06 1.28
C THR A 53 -13.35 27.52 0.93
N GLN A 54 -12.41 27.58 1.88
CA GLN A 54 -11.00 27.96 1.67
C GLN A 54 -10.33 27.11 0.58
N GLY A 55 -10.70 25.84 0.48
CA GLY A 55 -10.23 24.96 -0.57
C GLY A 55 -10.78 25.30 -1.96
N LEU A 56 -11.94 25.95 -2.06
CA LEU A 56 -12.76 26.09 -3.27
C LEU A 56 -12.69 27.49 -3.89
N VAL A 57 -12.35 28.50 -3.11
CA VAL A 57 -12.25 29.90 -3.56
C VAL A 57 -10.84 30.45 -3.34
N GLU A 58 -10.48 31.49 -4.07
CA GLU A 58 -9.24 32.24 -3.91
C GLU A 58 -9.55 33.73 -3.82
N ALA A 59 -8.93 34.40 -2.86
CA ALA A 59 -9.03 35.85 -2.72
C ALA A 59 -8.22 36.54 -3.83
N GLN A 60 -8.81 37.58 -4.42
CA GLN A 60 -8.19 38.44 -5.41
C GLN A 60 -7.71 39.74 -4.74
N LEU A 61 -6.80 40.47 -5.39
CA LEU A 61 -6.20 41.69 -4.84
C LEU A 61 -7.20 42.83 -4.61
N ASP A 62 -8.35 42.80 -5.29
CA ASP A 62 -9.41 43.82 -5.23
C ASP A 62 -10.49 43.52 -4.16
N GLY A 63 -10.27 42.53 -3.30
CA GLY A 63 -11.24 42.11 -2.29
C GLY A 63 -12.39 41.26 -2.84
N ARG A 64 -12.34 40.86 -4.12
CA ARG A 64 -13.23 39.85 -4.71
C ARG A 64 -12.67 38.44 -4.48
N TYR A 65 -13.50 37.45 -4.77
CA TYR A 65 -13.16 36.03 -4.72
C TYR A 65 -13.39 35.41 -6.08
N ALA A 66 -12.50 34.53 -6.52
CA ALA A 66 -12.71 33.68 -7.68
C ALA A 66 -12.93 32.24 -7.22
N VAL A 67 -13.83 31.51 -7.90
CA VAL A 67 -14.02 30.08 -7.63
C VAL A 67 -12.97 29.29 -8.41
N LYS A 68 -12.23 28.43 -7.72
CA LYS A 68 -11.23 27.55 -8.35
C LYS A 68 -11.93 26.56 -9.28
N ARG A 69 -11.35 26.31 -10.46
CA ARG A 69 -11.93 25.40 -11.48
C ARG A 69 -12.20 23.98 -10.97
N LYS A 70 -11.51 23.53 -9.92
CA LYS A 70 -11.75 22.19 -9.34
C LYS A 70 -13.18 21.99 -8.85
N VAL A 71 -13.92 23.06 -8.53
CA VAL A 71 -15.35 22.97 -8.18
C VAL A 71 -16.17 22.35 -9.31
N LEU A 72 -15.81 22.57 -10.57
CA LEU A 72 -16.50 21.99 -11.72
C LEU A 72 -16.41 20.45 -11.77
N ARG A 73 -15.46 19.87 -11.04
CA ARG A 73 -15.26 18.41 -10.94
C ARG A 73 -15.98 17.79 -9.74
N LEU A 74 -16.52 18.60 -8.84
CA LEU A 74 -17.24 18.12 -7.67
C LEU A 74 -18.71 17.92 -8.02
N ASP A 75 -19.26 16.76 -7.67
CA ASP A 75 -20.70 16.61 -7.56
C ASP A 75 -21.21 17.30 -6.28
N PHE A 76 -22.53 17.29 -6.09
CA PHE A 76 -23.14 17.92 -4.91
C PHE A 76 -22.75 17.19 -3.60
N GLU A 77 -22.55 15.88 -3.62
CA GLU A 77 -22.24 15.09 -2.44
C GLU A 77 -20.82 15.39 -1.93
N ASP A 78 -19.84 15.38 -2.84
CA ASP A 78 -18.46 15.77 -2.60
C ASP A 78 -18.37 17.22 -2.10
N PHE A 79 -19.15 18.11 -2.71
CA PHE A 79 -19.22 19.50 -2.27
C PHE A 79 -19.79 19.63 -0.85
N ALA A 80 -20.91 18.93 -0.57
CA ALA A 80 -21.58 18.96 0.72
C ALA A 80 -20.76 18.29 1.83
N MET A 81 -19.85 17.37 1.51
CA MET A 81 -18.91 16.79 2.47
C MET A 81 -18.03 17.86 3.13
N GLY A 82 -17.58 18.88 2.39
CA GLY A 82 -16.77 19.99 2.93
C GLY A 82 -17.47 20.85 3.99
N TYR A 83 -18.80 20.73 4.10
CA TYR A 83 -19.63 21.42 5.08
C TYR A 83 -19.83 20.63 6.37
N ARG A 84 -19.35 19.38 6.46
CA ARG A 84 -19.44 18.59 7.68
C ARG A 84 -18.38 19.07 8.67
N GLN A 85 -18.80 19.27 9.92
CA GLN A 85 -17.96 19.80 11.00
C GLN A 85 -16.76 18.88 11.35
N ALA A 86 -16.86 17.60 10.97
CA ALA A 86 -15.75 16.65 10.90
C ALA A 86 -15.38 16.46 9.43
N ASN A 87 -14.61 17.39 8.86
CA ASN A 87 -13.92 17.11 7.61
C ASN A 87 -12.90 16.01 7.92
N PRO A 88 -13.01 14.79 7.37
CA PRO A 88 -11.83 13.94 7.33
C PRO A 88 -10.73 14.75 6.64
N PRO A 89 -9.47 14.69 7.12
CA PRO A 89 -8.37 15.40 6.49
C PRO A 89 -8.41 15.10 5.00
N VAL A 90 -8.66 16.13 4.18
CA VAL A 90 -8.64 16.00 2.73
C VAL A 90 -7.17 15.81 2.37
N HIS A 91 -6.75 14.56 2.28
CA HIS A 91 -5.42 14.20 1.84
C HIS A 91 -5.30 14.58 0.37
N SER A 92 -4.58 15.67 0.09
CA SER A 92 -4.15 15.96 -1.26
C SER A 92 -3.01 15.01 -1.60
N TYR A 93 -3.27 14.07 -2.51
CA TYR A 93 -2.22 13.24 -3.07
C TYR A 93 -1.40 14.08 -4.06
N ILE A 94 -0.12 14.26 -3.76
CA ILE A 94 0.85 14.83 -4.69
C ILE A 94 1.55 13.65 -5.35
N PRO A 95 1.52 13.52 -6.69
CA PRO A 95 2.24 12.45 -7.36
C PRO A 95 3.73 12.59 -7.04
N LYS A 96 4.32 11.52 -6.50
CA LYS A 96 5.77 11.38 -6.41
C LYS A 96 6.31 10.85 -7.74
N GLU A 97 7.60 11.04 -7.98
CA GLU A 97 8.27 10.46 -9.14
C GLU A 97 8.11 8.93 -9.17
N PRO A 98 7.99 8.31 -10.36
CA PRO A 98 7.93 6.86 -10.48
C PRO A 98 9.17 6.22 -9.86
N ARG A 99 8.97 5.23 -8.99
CA ARG A 99 10.05 4.45 -8.37
C ARG A 99 10.13 3.08 -9.02
N ARG A 100 11.36 2.58 -9.19
CA ARG A 100 11.58 1.14 -9.41
C ARG A 100 11.14 0.38 -8.16
N ALA A 101 10.81 -0.89 -8.32
CA ALA A 101 10.39 -1.72 -7.19
C ALA A 101 10.85 -3.16 -7.39
N LEU A 102 11.06 -3.86 -6.28
CA LEU A 102 11.08 -5.31 -6.23
C LEU A 102 9.67 -5.77 -5.86
N VAL A 103 9.15 -6.72 -6.62
CA VAL A 103 7.85 -7.33 -6.37
C VAL A 103 8.06 -8.81 -6.10
N PHE A 104 7.52 -9.29 -4.99
CA PHE A 104 7.56 -10.71 -4.64
C PHE A 104 6.13 -11.25 -4.57
N ASP A 105 5.83 -12.24 -5.40
CA ASP A 105 4.54 -12.94 -5.43
C ASP A 105 4.70 -14.35 -4.90
N PHE A 106 4.08 -14.64 -3.75
CA PHE A 106 3.96 -16.01 -3.25
C PHE A 106 2.68 -16.64 -3.75
N PHE A 107 2.80 -17.85 -4.29
CA PHE A 107 1.68 -18.66 -4.72
C PHE A 107 1.44 -19.76 -3.69
N MET A 108 0.23 -19.84 -3.16
CA MET A 108 -0.11 -20.85 -2.15
C MET A 108 -1.59 -21.23 -2.15
N PRO A 109 -1.95 -22.42 -1.65
CA PRO A 109 -3.36 -22.80 -1.53
C PRO A 109 -4.14 -21.96 -0.53
N LEU A 110 -5.42 -21.73 -0.83
CA LEU A 110 -6.36 -20.98 0.01
C LEU A 110 -6.49 -21.50 1.45
N THR A 111 -6.29 -22.80 1.67
CA THR A 111 -6.38 -23.47 2.97
C THR A 111 -5.50 -22.82 4.04
N HIS A 112 -4.38 -22.21 3.62
CA HIS A 112 -3.42 -21.58 4.52
C HIS A 112 -3.61 -20.07 4.70
N GLU A 113 -4.51 -19.43 3.96
CA GLU A 113 -4.62 -17.97 3.89
C GLU A 113 -4.81 -17.31 5.28
N ARG A 114 -5.75 -17.82 6.10
CA ARG A 114 -6.03 -17.24 7.42
C ARG A 114 -4.84 -17.33 8.36
N ARG A 115 -4.18 -18.48 8.38
CA ARG A 115 -3.00 -18.72 9.23
C ARG A 115 -1.83 -17.87 8.76
N LEU A 116 -1.61 -17.82 7.45
CA LEU A 116 -0.58 -16.96 6.87
C LEU A 116 -0.80 -15.51 7.29
N ARG A 117 -2.00 -14.98 7.06
CA ARG A 117 -2.34 -13.59 7.41
C ARG A 117 -1.99 -13.27 8.84
N THR A 118 -2.36 -14.16 9.77
CA THR A 118 -2.06 -13.99 11.20
C THR A 118 -0.56 -13.95 11.49
N GLN A 119 0.25 -14.72 10.76
CA GLN A 119 1.70 -14.76 10.96
C GLN A 119 2.40 -13.58 10.29
N LEU A 120 1.98 -13.20 9.08
CA LEU A 120 2.46 -11.99 8.42
C LEU A 120 2.11 -10.75 9.24
N ASP A 121 0.87 -10.61 9.72
CA ASP A 121 0.43 -9.46 10.51
C ASP A 121 1.30 -9.24 11.75
N ARG A 122 1.81 -10.31 12.36
CA ARG A 122 2.75 -10.19 13.49
C ARG A 122 4.06 -9.51 13.08
N LEU A 123 4.56 -9.76 11.88
CA LEU A 123 5.77 -9.13 11.36
C LEU A 123 5.57 -7.64 11.01
N PHE A 124 4.32 -7.15 10.95
CA PHE A 124 4.04 -5.72 10.77
C PHE A 124 3.95 -4.95 12.09
N HIS A 125 4.14 -5.63 13.22
CA HIS A 125 4.22 -5.00 14.53
C HIS A 125 5.66 -5.05 15.06
N HIS A 126 6.08 -3.95 15.68
CA HIS A 126 7.44 -3.81 16.22
C HIS A 126 7.81 -4.96 17.18
N ASP A 127 6.91 -5.34 18.08
CA ASP A 127 7.15 -6.44 19.02
C ASP A 127 7.26 -7.82 18.34
N GLY A 128 6.56 -8.00 17.21
CA GLY A 128 6.71 -9.20 16.40
C GLY A 128 8.04 -9.24 15.66
N LEU A 129 8.50 -8.10 15.12
CA LEU A 129 9.82 -7.98 14.50
C LEU A 129 10.94 -8.21 15.50
N VAL A 130 10.87 -7.61 16.69
CA VAL A 130 11.85 -7.84 17.76
C VAL A 130 11.93 -9.32 18.12
N LYS A 131 10.78 -9.98 18.34
CA LYS A 131 10.76 -11.42 18.65
C LYS A 131 11.34 -12.27 17.52
N PHE A 132 11.07 -11.91 16.27
CA PHE A 132 11.62 -12.61 15.11
C PHE A 132 13.14 -12.47 15.08
N VAL A 133 13.64 -11.24 15.16
CA VAL A 133 15.08 -10.96 15.16
C VAL A 133 15.74 -11.64 16.35
N ASP A 134 15.19 -11.54 17.56
CA ASP A 134 15.63 -12.24 18.79
C ASP A 134 15.71 -13.75 18.65
N GLY A 135 14.80 -14.36 17.89
CA GLY A 135 14.81 -15.79 17.58
C GLY A 135 15.71 -16.20 16.41
N THR A 136 16.33 -15.23 15.72
CA THR A 136 17.22 -15.49 14.59
C THR A 136 18.67 -15.57 15.06
N GLU A 137 19.41 -16.55 14.55
CA GLU A 137 20.84 -16.73 14.84
C GLU A 137 21.66 -15.54 14.32
N ASP A 138 22.66 -15.12 15.10
CA ASP A 138 23.50 -13.96 14.76
C ASP A 138 24.23 -14.15 13.42
N GLU A 139 24.59 -15.39 13.07
CA GLU A 139 25.27 -15.73 11.82
C GLU A 139 24.38 -15.46 10.60
N ASP A 140 23.08 -15.73 10.69
CA ASP A 140 22.12 -15.49 9.59
C ASP A 140 21.88 -14.00 9.38
N ILE A 141 21.78 -13.22 10.46
CA ILE A 141 21.70 -11.75 10.39
C ILE A 141 22.96 -11.18 9.74
N ARG A 142 24.15 -11.61 10.20
CA ARG A 142 25.43 -11.18 9.63
C ARG A 142 25.59 -11.62 8.18
N LYS A 143 25.01 -12.76 7.80
CA LYS A 143 25.02 -13.24 6.41
C LYS A 143 24.27 -12.30 5.48
N CYS A 144 23.12 -11.78 5.90
CA CYS A 144 22.36 -10.79 5.13
C CYS A 144 23.14 -9.48 4.96
N LEU A 145 24.04 -9.17 5.88
CA LEU A 145 24.81 -7.92 5.94
C LEU A 145 26.26 -8.07 5.49
N ARG A 146 26.62 -9.13 4.75
CA ARG A 146 28.01 -9.38 4.31
C ARG A 146 28.62 -8.25 3.47
N SER A 147 27.78 -7.49 2.77
CA SER A 147 28.19 -6.33 1.97
C SER A 147 28.17 -5.01 2.74
N CYS A 148 27.75 -5.03 4.01
CA CYS A 148 27.83 -3.91 4.93
C CYS A 148 29.01 -4.10 5.90
N ASP A 149 29.57 -3.02 6.43
CA ASP A 149 30.57 -3.10 7.51
C ASP A 149 29.92 -3.39 8.87
N ALA A 150 29.19 -4.51 8.96
CA ALA A 150 28.39 -4.93 10.11
C ALA A 150 29.23 -5.47 11.29
N LEU A 151 30.55 -5.49 11.16
CA LEU A 151 31.47 -5.87 12.24
C LEU A 151 31.69 -4.76 13.27
N ARG A 152 31.25 -3.53 12.97
CA ARG A 152 31.45 -2.36 13.84
C ARG A 152 30.44 -2.21 14.97
N LEU A 153 29.24 -2.75 14.80
CA LEU A 153 28.17 -2.66 15.80
C LEU A 153 28.24 -3.82 16.79
N ASP A 154 27.87 -3.56 18.04
CA ASP A 154 27.55 -4.65 18.97
C ASP A 154 26.27 -5.37 18.53
N ILE A 155 26.02 -6.56 19.09
CA ILE A 155 24.89 -7.37 18.63
C ILE A 155 23.52 -6.76 18.96
N GLY A 156 23.40 -6.01 20.05
CA GLY A 156 22.15 -5.33 20.42
C GLY A 156 21.86 -4.15 19.50
N GLU A 157 22.88 -3.36 19.18
CA GLU A 157 22.81 -2.28 18.19
C GLU A 157 22.45 -2.83 16.81
N LEU A 158 23.09 -3.93 16.40
CA LEU A 158 22.82 -4.59 15.11
C LEU A 158 21.37 -5.06 15.02
N ARG A 159 20.87 -5.74 16.04
CA ARG A 159 19.49 -6.24 16.09
C ARG A 159 18.48 -5.10 16.05
N THR A 160 18.76 -3.99 16.74
CA THR A 160 17.92 -2.77 16.70
C THR A 160 17.87 -2.18 15.29
N ALA A 161 19.03 -2.01 14.66
CA ALA A 161 19.11 -1.50 13.29
C ALA A 161 18.36 -2.40 12.29
N VAL A 162 18.40 -3.72 12.46
CA VAL A 162 17.67 -4.69 11.63
C VAL A 162 16.17 -4.53 11.79
N VAL A 163 15.67 -4.45 13.02
CA VAL A 163 14.23 -4.25 13.28
C VAL A 163 13.73 -2.97 12.62
N GLU A 164 14.45 -1.87 12.76
CA GLU A 164 14.07 -0.61 12.13
C GLU A 164 14.09 -0.67 10.61
N PHE A 165 15.14 -1.26 10.05
CA PHE A 165 15.27 -1.44 8.60
C PHE A 165 14.13 -2.27 8.04
N MET A 166 13.82 -3.40 8.66
CA MET A 166 12.71 -4.26 8.24
C MET A 166 11.35 -3.55 8.35
N GLY A 167 11.15 -2.76 9.42
CA GLY A 167 9.93 -1.95 9.60
C GLY A 167 9.74 -0.89 8.51
N ARG A 168 10.84 -0.39 7.91
CA ARG A 168 10.80 0.51 6.74
C ARG A 168 10.64 -0.24 5.43
N LEU A 169 11.28 -1.40 5.32
CA LEU A 169 11.32 -2.22 4.10
C LEU A 169 9.96 -2.84 3.76
N PHE A 170 9.26 -3.34 4.77
CA PHE A 170 7.97 -4.03 4.61
C PHE A 170 6.82 -3.15 5.12
N SER A 171 6.26 -2.34 4.23
CA SER A 171 5.14 -1.44 4.56
C SER A 171 3.75 -2.08 4.42
N GLY A 172 3.66 -3.23 3.75
CA GLY A 172 2.42 -3.97 3.59
C GLY A 172 2.52 -5.12 2.60
N TYR A 173 1.44 -5.87 2.49
CA TYR A 173 1.24 -6.91 1.50
C TYR A 173 -0.19 -6.87 0.99
N SER A 174 -0.44 -7.46 -0.17
CA SER A 174 -1.79 -7.66 -0.70
C SER A 174 -2.01 -9.13 -0.99
N ILE A 175 -3.25 -9.58 -0.83
CA ILE A 175 -3.66 -10.93 -1.20
C ILE A 175 -4.67 -10.80 -2.34
N SER A 176 -4.41 -11.53 -3.42
CA SER A 176 -5.36 -11.73 -4.51
C SER A 176 -5.59 -13.22 -4.72
N HIS A 177 -6.66 -13.58 -5.44
CA HIS A 177 -7.02 -14.97 -5.68
C HIS A 177 -7.03 -15.24 -7.16
N VAL A 178 -6.35 -16.32 -7.57
CA VAL A 178 -6.31 -16.79 -8.95
C VAL A 178 -6.93 -18.18 -8.98
N SER A 179 -7.99 -18.34 -9.76
CA SER A 179 -8.58 -19.65 -10.03
C SER A 179 -7.88 -20.27 -11.23
N GLY A 180 -7.31 -21.45 -11.03
CA GLY A 180 -6.68 -22.26 -12.07
C GLY A 180 -7.32 -23.65 -12.15
N ARG A 181 -6.99 -24.38 -13.20
CA ARG A 181 -7.40 -25.77 -13.38
C ARG A 181 -6.16 -26.60 -13.66
N PHE A 182 -5.85 -27.50 -12.73
CA PHE A 182 -4.57 -28.20 -12.69
C PHE A 182 -4.77 -29.71 -12.84
N ARG A 183 -3.74 -30.38 -13.35
CA ARG A 183 -3.68 -31.84 -13.40
C ARG A 183 -3.24 -32.33 -12.02
N ILE A 184 -3.99 -33.26 -11.44
CA ILE A 184 -3.70 -33.79 -10.10
C ILE A 184 -2.57 -34.83 -10.14
N THR A 185 -2.35 -35.45 -11.29
CA THR A 185 -1.33 -36.49 -11.47
C THR A 185 -0.16 -35.97 -12.29
N ASP A 186 1.08 -36.29 -11.96
CA ASP A 186 2.25 -35.85 -12.75
C ASP A 186 2.25 -36.40 -14.18
N VAL A 187 1.64 -37.57 -14.39
CA VAL A 187 1.55 -38.23 -15.68
C VAL A 187 0.37 -37.71 -16.50
N VAL A 188 0.63 -37.28 -17.73
CA VAL A 188 -0.42 -36.93 -18.70
C VAL A 188 -1.18 -38.18 -19.09
N LYS A 189 -2.50 -38.17 -18.94
CA LYS A 189 -3.40 -39.27 -19.32
C LYS A 189 -4.18 -38.93 -20.58
N SER A 190 -4.47 -39.96 -21.38
CA SER A 190 -5.42 -39.85 -22.49
C SER A 190 -6.83 -39.55 -21.98
N ARG A 191 -7.72 -39.09 -22.86
CA ARG A 191 -9.12 -38.80 -22.50
C ARG A 191 -9.84 -40.03 -21.91
N LYS A 192 -9.52 -41.22 -22.42
CA LYS A 192 -10.10 -42.48 -21.94
C LYS A 192 -9.64 -42.79 -20.51
N GLU A 193 -8.33 -42.73 -20.27
CA GLU A 193 -7.77 -42.96 -18.93
C GLU A 193 -8.24 -41.92 -17.90
N ALA A 194 -8.39 -40.66 -18.32
CA ALA A 194 -8.95 -39.61 -17.47
C ALA A 194 -10.43 -39.86 -17.13
N ALA A 195 -11.23 -40.35 -18.08
CA ALA A 195 -12.63 -40.72 -17.83
C ALA A 195 -12.74 -41.91 -16.87
N GLU A 196 -11.88 -42.91 -17.02
CA GLU A 196 -11.82 -44.08 -16.13
C GLU A 196 -11.47 -43.70 -14.68
N LEU A 197 -10.66 -42.65 -14.45
CA LEU A 197 -10.42 -42.11 -13.11
C LEU A 197 -11.68 -41.48 -12.52
N VAL A 198 -12.37 -40.67 -13.31
CA VAL A 198 -13.62 -40.01 -12.89
C VAL A 198 -14.70 -41.03 -12.54
N GLU A 199 -14.82 -42.12 -13.32
CA GLU A 199 -15.75 -43.22 -13.03
C GLU A 199 -15.42 -43.94 -11.71
N LYS A 200 -14.16 -43.96 -11.29
CA LYS A 200 -13.71 -44.54 -10.02
C LYS A 200 -13.83 -43.58 -8.83
N GLY A 201 -14.28 -42.34 -9.06
CA GLY A 201 -14.42 -41.30 -8.04
C GLY A 201 -13.17 -40.44 -7.85
N ASP A 202 -12.12 -40.64 -8.66
CA ASP A 202 -10.91 -39.82 -8.65
C ASP A 202 -11.04 -38.61 -9.58
N GLN A 203 -10.23 -37.59 -9.35
CA GLN A 203 -10.16 -36.42 -10.22
C GLN A 203 -8.88 -36.44 -11.05
N TYR A 204 -8.99 -36.15 -12.35
CA TYR A 204 -7.83 -35.93 -13.23
C TYR A 204 -7.44 -34.45 -13.30
N LEU A 205 -8.45 -33.58 -13.35
CA LEU A 205 -8.29 -32.13 -13.26
C LEU A 205 -9.02 -31.64 -12.01
N ALA A 206 -8.34 -30.82 -11.20
CA ALA A 206 -8.95 -30.08 -10.10
C ALA A 206 -9.02 -28.59 -10.48
N ASP A 207 -10.15 -27.95 -10.18
CA ASP A 207 -10.19 -26.50 -10.09
C ASP A 207 -9.58 -26.14 -8.73
N GLU A 208 -8.49 -25.38 -8.75
CA GLU A 208 -7.81 -24.92 -7.54
C GLU A 208 -7.81 -23.40 -7.51
N THR A 209 -8.07 -22.83 -6.33
CA THR A 209 -7.88 -21.40 -6.14
C THR A 209 -6.62 -21.18 -5.31
N THR A 210 -5.67 -20.50 -5.92
CA THR A 210 -4.39 -20.15 -5.34
C THR A 210 -4.47 -18.71 -4.87
N ALA A 211 -4.08 -18.47 -3.62
CA ALA A 211 -3.82 -17.13 -3.12
C ALA A 211 -2.45 -16.65 -3.64
N VAL A 212 -2.42 -15.43 -4.16
CA VAL A 212 -1.20 -14.72 -4.54
C VAL A 212 -0.96 -13.60 -3.53
N VAL A 213 0.09 -13.77 -2.72
CA VAL A 213 0.48 -12.81 -1.69
C VAL A 213 1.62 -11.98 -2.23
N ARG A 214 1.34 -10.69 -2.46
CA ARG A 214 2.26 -9.76 -3.11
C ARG A 214 2.86 -8.79 -2.11
N PHE A 215 4.19 -8.71 -2.11
CA PHE A 215 4.97 -7.67 -1.45
C PHE A 215 5.56 -6.74 -2.51
N ILE A 216 5.53 -5.43 -2.24
CA ILE A 216 6.12 -4.42 -3.13
C ILE A 216 7.11 -3.63 -2.29
N VAL A 217 8.39 -3.76 -2.61
CA VAL A 217 9.46 -3.01 -1.98
C VAL A 217 9.88 -1.91 -2.96
N PRO A 218 9.57 -0.63 -2.68
CA PRO A 218 10.05 0.46 -3.51
C PRO A 218 11.57 0.52 -3.40
N LEU A 219 12.27 0.49 -4.52
CA LEU A 219 13.69 0.81 -4.57
C LEU A 219 13.83 2.34 -4.48
N GLY A 220 14.90 2.80 -3.85
CA GLY A 220 15.19 4.23 -3.77
C GLY A 220 15.17 4.87 -5.17
N SER A 221 14.75 6.14 -5.27
CA SER A 221 15.00 6.92 -6.49
C SER A 221 16.47 7.34 -6.55
N ASP A 222 16.91 7.91 -7.67
CA ASP A 222 18.24 8.53 -7.79
C ASP A 222 18.42 9.74 -6.83
N SER A 223 17.36 10.16 -6.13
CA SER A 223 17.45 11.21 -5.12
C SER A 223 18.08 10.71 -3.83
N LYS A 224 18.99 11.51 -3.27
CA LYS A 224 19.68 11.20 -2.00
C LYS A 224 18.72 10.98 -0.83
N GLU A 225 17.58 11.69 -0.81
CA GLU A 225 16.57 11.57 0.25
C GLU A 225 15.90 10.18 0.28
N ASP A 226 15.70 9.56 -0.89
CA ASP A 226 15.12 8.21 -0.96
C ASP A 226 16.14 7.12 -0.65
N GLN A 227 17.41 7.32 -1.00
CA GLN A 227 18.48 6.40 -0.60
C GLN A 227 18.64 6.33 0.92
N LEU A 228 18.57 7.47 1.60
CA LEU A 228 18.59 7.56 3.08
C LEU A 228 17.43 6.79 3.74
N SER A 229 16.27 6.67 3.09
CA SER A 229 15.08 6.06 3.69
C SER A 229 15.22 4.55 3.96
N LEU A 230 16.07 3.86 3.19
CA LEU A 230 16.33 2.41 3.32
C LEU A 230 17.68 2.10 3.97
N GLN A 231 18.45 3.10 4.38
CA GLN A 231 19.72 2.88 5.07
C GLN A 231 19.50 2.45 6.52
N MET A 232 20.25 1.43 6.93
CA MET A 232 20.38 1.07 8.34
C MET A 232 21.22 2.10 9.09
N GLU A 233 20.70 2.62 10.19
CA GLU A 233 21.45 3.54 11.04
C GLU A 233 22.67 2.84 11.64
N GLY A 234 23.80 3.53 11.69
CA GLY A 234 25.05 2.98 12.24
C GLY A 234 25.80 2.00 11.34
N LEU A 235 25.29 1.70 10.13
CA LEU A 235 25.96 0.84 9.16
C LEU A 235 26.34 1.62 7.90
N GLU A 236 27.52 1.31 7.37
CA GLU A 236 27.92 1.76 6.04
C GLU A 236 27.12 0.97 5.00
N TRP A 237 26.11 1.61 4.42
CA TRP A 237 25.25 1.02 3.41
C TRP A 237 25.97 1.00 2.05
N PRO A 238 25.88 -0.10 1.28
CA PRO A 238 26.57 -0.19 0.01
C PRO A 238 26.08 0.89 -0.96
N SER A 239 27.00 1.45 -1.73
CA SER A 239 26.68 2.44 -2.77
C SER A 239 26.20 1.79 -4.07
N ASN A 240 26.50 0.50 -4.27
CA ASN A 240 26.09 -0.28 -5.43
C ASN A 240 24.63 -0.74 -5.28
N GLU A 241 23.77 -0.37 -6.24
CA GLU A 241 22.35 -0.74 -6.21
C GLU A 241 22.13 -2.27 -6.18
N GLY A 242 22.95 -3.04 -6.90
CA GLY A 242 22.85 -4.51 -6.91
C GLY A 242 23.13 -5.13 -5.54
N GLU A 243 24.09 -4.57 -4.79
CA GLU A 243 24.36 -5.02 -3.42
C GLU A 243 23.21 -4.64 -2.47
N GLN A 244 22.64 -3.44 -2.63
CA GLN A 244 21.45 -3.04 -1.85
C GLN A 244 20.27 -3.98 -2.12
N ILE A 245 20.01 -4.30 -3.40
CA ILE A 245 18.98 -5.26 -3.80
C ILE A 245 19.27 -6.63 -3.17
N SER A 246 20.52 -7.09 -3.20
CA SER A 246 20.91 -8.36 -2.59
C SER A 246 20.60 -8.39 -1.09
N ILE A 247 20.90 -7.32 -0.35
CA ILE A 247 20.60 -7.23 1.09
C ILE A 247 19.08 -7.29 1.32
N ILE A 248 18.30 -6.52 0.56
CA ILE A 248 16.83 -6.53 0.64
C ILE A 248 16.30 -7.96 0.41
N ARG A 249 16.84 -8.64 -0.61
CA ARG A 249 16.46 -9.99 -1.03
C ARG A 249 16.80 -11.01 0.06
N GLU A 250 17.97 -10.92 0.68
CA GLU A 250 18.38 -11.79 1.80
C GLU A 250 17.47 -11.60 3.02
N PHE A 251 17.18 -10.35 3.43
CA PHE A 251 16.25 -10.10 4.54
C PHE A 251 14.82 -10.54 4.23
N PHE A 252 14.37 -10.40 2.98
CA PHE A 252 13.08 -10.91 2.56
C PHE A 252 12.99 -12.43 2.70
N HIS A 253 14.03 -13.15 2.27
CA HIS A 253 14.09 -14.60 2.41
C HIS A 253 14.15 -15.02 3.88
N LEU A 254 15.03 -14.39 4.66
CA LEU A 254 15.20 -14.70 6.07
C LEU A 254 13.91 -14.50 6.86
N VAL A 255 13.16 -13.44 6.58
CA VAL A 255 12.02 -13.06 7.43
C VAL A 255 10.71 -13.55 6.85
N ILE A 256 10.40 -13.12 5.63
CA ILE A 256 9.07 -13.31 5.04
C ILE A 256 8.95 -14.74 4.53
N VAL A 257 9.91 -15.21 3.74
CA VAL A 257 9.86 -16.55 3.17
C VAL A 257 9.93 -17.60 4.27
N GLN A 258 10.85 -17.47 5.23
CA GLN A 258 10.93 -18.41 6.35
C GLN A 258 9.61 -18.46 7.15
N THR A 259 9.02 -17.30 7.48
CA THR A 259 7.73 -17.26 8.20
C THR A 259 6.61 -17.94 7.41
N ILE A 260 6.60 -17.79 6.08
CA ILE A 260 5.63 -18.45 5.20
C ILE A 260 5.86 -19.96 5.19
N VAL A 261 7.09 -20.41 4.94
CA VAL A 261 7.46 -21.82 4.86
C VAL A 261 7.17 -22.55 6.18
N GLU A 262 7.41 -21.93 7.32
CA GLU A 262 7.09 -22.53 8.63
C GLU A 262 5.57 -22.57 8.93
N SER A 263 4.81 -21.66 8.31
CA SER A 263 3.37 -21.53 8.49
C SER A 263 2.56 -22.47 7.61
N VAL A 264 3.08 -22.77 6.42
CA VAL A 264 2.49 -23.62 5.40
C VAL A 264 3.03 -25.03 5.58
N LYS A 265 2.18 -25.98 5.95
CA LYS A 265 2.58 -27.37 6.20
C LYS A 265 1.75 -28.30 5.34
N GLY A 266 2.41 -29.27 4.71
CA GLY A 266 1.76 -30.33 3.94
C GLY A 266 1.84 -30.13 2.42
N GLU A 267 2.12 -28.91 1.98
CA GLU A 267 2.31 -28.60 0.55
C GLU A 267 3.55 -29.27 -0.02
N ASP A 268 3.47 -29.65 -1.30
CA ASP A 268 4.60 -30.25 -2.03
C ASP A 268 5.64 -29.21 -2.41
N GLU A 269 5.18 -28.03 -2.83
CA GLU A 269 6.03 -26.90 -3.21
C GLU A 269 5.42 -25.55 -2.78
N ILE A 270 6.28 -24.60 -2.46
CA ILE A 270 5.94 -23.19 -2.25
C ILE A 270 6.74 -22.40 -3.28
N TRP A 271 6.04 -21.57 -4.07
CA TRP A 271 6.64 -20.81 -5.15
C TRP A 271 6.67 -19.31 -4.83
N VAL A 272 7.80 -18.67 -5.14
CA VAL A 272 8.00 -17.24 -5.02
C VAL A 272 8.51 -16.70 -6.34
N LEU A 273 7.72 -15.84 -6.99
CA LEU A 273 8.15 -15.10 -8.16
C LEU A 273 8.65 -13.73 -7.71
N GLU A 274 9.95 -13.51 -7.82
CA GLU A 274 10.55 -12.19 -7.73
C GLU A 274 10.51 -11.52 -9.11
N ASN A 275 10.02 -10.29 -9.18
CA ASN A 275 10.19 -9.41 -10.33
C ASN A 275 10.99 -8.19 -9.90
N GLY A 276 12.16 -8.03 -10.48
CA GLY A 276 13.07 -6.93 -10.20
C GLY A 276 13.79 -6.42 -11.44
N PRO A 277 14.79 -5.54 -11.24
CA PRO A 277 15.60 -4.98 -12.33
C PRO A 277 16.33 -6.02 -13.19
N GLU A 278 16.64 -7.16 -12.58
CA GLU A 278 17.35 -8.28 -13.23
C GLU A 278 16.40 -9.19 -14.03
N GLY A 279 15.09 -8.89 -14.02
CA GLY A 279 14.05 -9.73 -14.62
C GLY A 279 13.38 -10.67 -13.60
N PRO A 280 12.49 -11.56 -14.07
CA PRO A 280 11.78 -12.52 -13.23
C PRO A 280 12.71 -13.64 -12.73
N GLN A 281 12.62 -13.96 -11.44
CA GLN A 281 13.31 -15.09 -10.81
C GLN A 281 12.29 -15.94 -10.03
N LEU A 282 12.38 -17.26 -10.15
CA LEU A 282 11.49 -18.20 -9.45
C LEU A 282 12.26 -18.93 -8.36
N GLY A 283 11.85 -18.74 -7.12
CA GLY A 283 12.25 -19.56 -5.98
C GLY A 283 11.23 -20.68 -5.74
N ILE A 284 11.71 -21.89 -5.47
CA ILE A 284 10.89 -23.07 -5.19
C ILE A 284 11.40 -23.71 -3.89
N TRP A 285 10.50 -23.92 -2.93
CA TRP A 285 10.76 -24.66 -1.70
C TRP A 285 9.91 -25.92 -1.71
N GLY A 286 10.55 -27.10 -1.75
CA GLY A 286 9.87 -28.39 -1.74
C GLY A 286 10.18 -29.22 -0.50
N LYS A 287 9.50 -30.36 -0.36
CA LYS A 287 9.86 -31.38 0.63
C LYS A 287 11.30 -31.88 0.37
N PRO A 288 12.10 -32.14 1.42
CA PRO A 288 13.39 -32.79 1.23
C PRO A 288 13.19 -34.18 0.62
N ASP A 289 14.02 -34.51 -0.37
CA ASP A 289 14.05 -35.83 -1.04
C ASP A 289 14.34 -36.98 -0.07
#